data_AF-A0A519M6N3-F1
#
_entry.id   AF-A0A519M6N3-F1
#
_cell.length_a   1.000
_cell.length_b   1.000
_cell.length_c   1.000
_cell.angle_alpha   90.00
_cell.angle_beta   90.00
_cell.angle_gamma   90.00
#
_symmetry.space_group_name_H-M   'P 1'
#
loop_
_entity.id
_entity.type
_entity.pdbx_description
1 polymer ?
#
loop_
_entity_poly.entity_id
_entity_poly.type
_entity_poly.pdbx_seq_one_letter_code
_entity_poly.pdbx_strand_id
1 'polypeptide(L)'
;MKNKISLLVLSGVLALASCAEKKAMGEEGVTTDSITTVGTNDTTEIDNTDVATEPVMRTVTGSVVSINQGKDGYTAEIKDAQGMVYFATISIPNLDDAKQYRAVKVGDNITVTGEEWEMEGKKQIKATELK
;
A
#
# COMPACT_ATOMS: atom_id res chain seq x y z
N MET A 1 -60.90 20.53 1.54
CA MET A 1 -60.03 19.88 2.56
C MET A 1 -58.98 20.88 3.01
N LYS A 2 -58.39 20.73 4.20
CA LYS A 2 -57.66 21.81 4.89
C LYS A 2 -56.14 21.70 4.66
N ASN A 3 -55.56 22.59 3.85
CA ASN A 3 -54.11 22.71 3.73
C ASN A 3 -53.53 23.31 5.02
N LYS A 4 -52.51 22.66 5.60
CA LYS A 4 -51.74 23.20 6.71
C LYS A 4 -50.29 23.40 6.28
N ILE A 5 -49.94 24.66 6.04
CA ILE A 5 -48.56 25.13 6.04
C ILE A 5 -48.03 24.99 7.47
N SER A 6 -46.84 24.41 7.63
CA SER A 6 -46.13 24.41 8.91
C SER A 6 -44.69 24.82 8.68
N LEU A 7 -44.43 26.10 8.92
CA LEU A 7 -43.11 26.71 8.97
C LEU A 7 -42.52 26.47 10.37
N LEU A 8 -41.29 25.96 10.46
CA LEU A 8 -40.52 26.08 11.71
C LEU A 8 -39.02 26.04 11.42
N VAL A 9 -38.35 27.10 11.86
CA VAL A 9 -36.90 27.34 11.79
C VAL A 9 -36.32 27.04 13.17
N LEU A 10 -35.18 26.35 13.26
CA LEU A 10 -34.23 26.63 14.33
C LEU A 10 -32.79 26.24 13.97
N SER A 11 -31.87 27.15 14.25
CA SER A 11 -30.44 27.05 13.96
C SER A 11 -29.68 26.31 15.07
N GLY A 12 -28.58 25.65 14.73
CA GLY A 12 -27.60 25.12 15.68
C GLY A 12 -26.18 25.49 15.25
N VAL A 13 -25.49 26.31 16.04
CA VAL A 13 -24.14 26.81 15.75
C VAL A 13 -23.11 25.76 16.22
N LEU A 14 -22.18 25.38 15.34
CA LEU A 14 -20.94 24.70 15.76
C LEU A 14 -19.80 25.73 15.78
N ALA A 15 -19.25 25.96 16.98
CA ALA A 15 -18.02 26.71 17.15
C ALA A 15 -16.82 25.77 16.92
N LEU A 16 -15.83 26.23 16.13
CA LEU A 16 -14.49 25.62 16.10
C LEU A 16 -13.55 26.54 16.87
N ALA A 17 -12.97 26.00 17.94
CA ALA A 17 -12.12 26.75 18.87
C ALA A 17 -10.65 26.74 18.43
N SER A 18 -10.09 27.95 18.35
CA SER A 18 -8.69 28.35 18.59
C SER A 18 -7.53 27.45 18.12
N CYS A 19 -6.70 28.01 17.24
CA CYS A 19 -5.28 27.66 17.15
C CYS A 19 -4.51 28.07 18.43
N ALA A 20 -3.40 27.39 18.73
CA ALA A 20 -2.24 27.92 19.45
C ALA A 20 -1.00 27.02 19.23
N GLU A 21 0.12 27.59 18.80
CA GLU A 21 1.40 26.90 18.55
C GLU A 21 2.31 26.86 19.79
N LYS A 22 3.16 25.81 19.94
CA LYS A 22 4.50 25.95 20.57
C LYS A 22 5.48 24.83 20.19
N LYS A 23 6.79 25.16 20.25
CA LYS A 23 7.97 24.47 19.68
C LYS A 23 8.68 23.40 20.57
N ALA A 24 9.65 22.72 19.92
CA ALA A 24 10.91 22.10 20.37
C ALA A 24 10.91 20.55 20.30
N MET A 25 11.85 19.81 19.66
CA MET A 25 13.29 19.93 19.32
C MET A 25 14.23 19.28 20.36
N GLY A 26 14.99 18.28 19.90
CA GLY A 26 16.14 17.64 20.57
C GLY A 26 15.88 16.26 21.19
N GLU A 27 16.82 15.33 21.38
CA GLU A 27 18.02 14.82 20.65
C GLU A 27 18.65 13.71 21.55
N GLU A 28 19.29 12.71 20.94
CA GLU A 28 20.10 11.54 21.38
C GLU A 28 20.45 11.18 22.87
N GLY A 29 20.72 9.87 23.08
CA GLY A 29 21.43 9.28 24.25
C GLY A 29 20.73 8.04 24.86
N VAL A 30 21.14 6.76 24.67
CA VAL A 30 22.33 6.03 25.21
C VAL A 30 22.19 5.80 26.75
N THR A 31 22.25 4.60 27.36
CA THR A 31 23.19 3.43 27.28
C THR A 31 22.58 2.15 27.96
N THR A 32 22.97 0.93 27.51
CA THR A 32 23.31 -0.37 28.22
C THR A 32 22.60 -0.83 29.54
N ASP A 33 22.55 -2.12 29.94
CA ASP A 33 23.30 -3.35 29.59
C ASP A 33 22.58 -4.68 29.99
N SER A 34 23.05 -5.81 29.42
CA SER A 34 23.09 -7.20 29.97
C SER A 34 21.79 -8.05 30.06
N ILE A 35 21.57 -9.07 29.21
CA ILE A 35 22.21 -10.44 29.11
C ILE A 35 21.47 -11.48 29.98
N THR A 36 21.13 -12.74 29.60
CA THR A 36 21.05 -13.51 28.32
C THR A 36 20.44 -14.91 28.62
N THR A 37 19.73 -15.60 27.69
CA THR A 37 19.98 -17.02 27.26
C THR A 37 18.96 -17.59 26.26
N VAL A 38 19.40 -17.69 25.00
CA VAL A 38 19.23 -18.76 23.98
C VAL A 38 17.86 -19.42 23.70
N GLY A 39 17.46 -19.28 22.42
CA GLY A 39 16.56 -20.17 21.69
C GLY A 39 16.81 -20.09 20.18
N THR A 40 17.89 -20.74 19.70
CA THR A 40 18.27 -20.95 18.28
C THR A 40 17.09 -21.59 17.51
N ASN A 41 16.83 -21.40 16.20
CA ASN A 41 17.66 -21.22 14.99
C ASN A 41 16.88 -20.32 13.98
N ASP A 42 17.43 -19.76 12.89
CA ASP A 42 18.68 -20.02 12.17
C ASP A 42 19.27 -18.70 11.63
N THR A 43 20.59 -18.63 11.49
CA THR A 43 21.28 -17.50 10.83
C THR A 43 21.85 -17.96 9.50
N THR A 44 21.46 -17.29 8.41
CA THR A 44 22.20 -17.22 7.15
C THR A 44 22.30 -15.75 6.79
N GLU A 45 23.38 -15.10 7.24
CA GLU A 45 24.61 -14.87 6.47
C GLU A 45 24.43 -13.84 5.34
N ILE A 46 25.11 -12.71 5.52
CA ILE A 46 25.10 -11.56 4.60
C ILE A 46 26.17 -11.82 3.54
N ASP A 47 25.80 -12.47 2.43
CA ASP A 47 26.70 -12.62 1.29
C ASP A 47 26.53 -11.45 0.31
N ASN A 48 27.50 -10.55 0.27
CA ASN A 48 27.61 -9.53 -0.78
C ASN A 48 28.40 -10.10 -1.97
N THR A 49 27.83 -11.10 -2.62
CA THR A 49 28.29 -11.53 -3.94
C THR A 49 27.44 -10.85 -5.01
N ASP A 50 28.10 -10.29 -6.03
CA ASP A 50 27.48 -9.81 -7.27
C ASP A 50 26.96 -11.01 -8.08
N VAL A 51 25.91 -11.65 -7.56
CA VAL A 51 25.10 -12.64 -8.26
C VAL A 51 24.02 -11.87 -9.01
N ALA A 52 23.85 -12.17 -10.29
CA ALA A 52 22.65 -11.76 -11.01
C ALA A 52 21.43 -12.44 -10.36
N THR A 53 20.76 -11.73 -9.45
CA THR A 53 19.56 -12.20 -8.78
C THR A 53 18.46 -12.37 -9.82
N GLU A 54 18.15 -13.61 -10.15
CA GLU A 54 17.03 -13.96 -11.03
C GLU A 54 15.73 -13.33 -10.49
N PRO A 55 14.87 -12.74 -11.34
CA PRO A 55 13.69 -12.02 -10.90
C PRO A 55 12.70 -12.96 -10.20
N VAL A 56 12.32 -12.61 -8.97
CA VAL A 56 11.36 -13.41 -8.18
C VAL A 56 9.96 -13.17 -8.71
N MET A 57 9.41 -14.11 -9.47
CA MET A 57 8.04 -14.01 -10.00
C MET A 57 6.99 -14.37 -8.93
N ARG A 58 6.01 -13.49 -8.71
CA ARG A 58 4.86 -13.72 -7.82
C ARG A 58 3.54 -13.53 -8.56
N THR A 59 2.56 -14.37 -8.24
CA THR A 59 1.14 -14.15 -8.56
C THR A 59 0.38 -13.76 -7.30
N VAL A 60 -0.40 -12.68 -7.36
CA VAL A 60 -1.25 -12.19 -6.27
C VAL A 60 -2.67 -12.05 -6.77
N THR A 61 -3.62 -12.62 -6.01
CA THR A 61 -5.06 -12.39 -6.19
C THR A 61 -5.59 -11.66 -4.97
N GLY A 62 -6.32 -10.56 -5.19
CA GLY A 62 -6.88 -9.78 -4.09
C GLY A 62 -7.71 -8.59 -4.53
N SER A 63 -8.24 -7.87 -3.54
CA SER A 63 -9.05 -6.68 -3.74
C SER A 63 -8.17 -5.43 -3.89
N VAL A 64 -8.44 -4.61 -4.89
CA VAL A 64 -7.81 -3.29 -5.04
C VAL A 64 -8.34 -2.35 -3.96
N VAL A 65 -7.45 -1.84 -3.09
CA VAL A 65 -7.81 -0.91 -2.00
C VAL A 65 -7.49 0.55 -2.31
N SER A 66 -6.46 0.81 -3.12
CA SER A 66 -6.10 2.15 -3.60
C SER A 66 -5.49 2.10 -4.99
N ILE A 67 -5.49 3.23 -5.71
CA ILE A 67 -4.90 3.36 -7.06
C ILE A 67 -4.15 4.69 -7.14
N ASN A 68 -2.86 4.63 -7.48
CA ASN A 68 -2.03 5.78 -7.82
C ASN A 68 -1.86 5.85 -9.36
N GLN A 69 -2.27 6.95 -9.99
CA GLN A 69 -2.27 7.08 -11.44
C GLN A 69 -0.89 7.49 -11.98
N GLY A 70 -0.38 6.74 -12.95
CA GLY A 70 0.81 7.08 -13.73
C GLY A 70 0.47 7.61 -15.13
N LYS A 71 1.50 7.77 -15.96
CA LYS A 71 1.34 8.23 -17.36
C LYS A 71 0.84 7.12 -18.29
N ASP A 72 1.50 5.96 -18.25
CA ASP A 72 1.29 4.83 -19.17
C ASP A 72 0.66 3.61 -18.46
N GLY A 73 0.10 3.83 -17.27
CA GLY A 73 -0.35 2.82 -16.33
C GLY A 73 -0.70 3.40 -14.95
N TYR A 74 -0.79 2.55 -13.94
CA TYR A 74 -1.08 2.91 -12.55
C TYR A 74 -0.47 1.88 -11.58
N THR A 75 -0.27 2.29 -10.33
CA THR A 75 0.04 1.36 -9.24
C THR A 75 -1.22 1.07 -8.45
N ALA A 76 -1.66 -0.18 -8.45
CA ALA A 76 -2.76 -0.66 -7.61
C ALA A 76 -2.22 -1.22 -6.30
N GLU A 77 -2.76 -0.76 -5.17
CA GLU A 77 -2.57 -1.40 -3.88
C GLU A 77 -3.57 -2.57 -3.78
N ILE A 78 -3.07 -3.79 -3.70
CA ILE A 78 -3.85 -5.03 -3.68
C ILE A 78 -3.72 -5.66 -2.31
N LYS A 79 -4.85 -5.95 -1.68
CA LYS A 79 -4.91 -6.72 -0.43
C LYS A 79 -5.42 -8.13 -0.70
N ASP A 80 -4.60 -9.14 -0.38
CA ASP A 80 -4.99 -10.54 -0.54
C ASP A 80 -5.91 -11.06 0.59
N ALA A 81 -6.33 -12.32 0.50
CA ALA A 81 -7.23 -12.95 1.47
C ALA A 81 -6.60 -13.13 2.86
N GLN A 82 -5.26 -13.17 2.93
CA GLN A 82 -4.46 -13.24 4.15
C GLN A 82 -4.25 -11.85 4.78
N GLY A 83 -4.60 -10.79 4.05
CA GLY A 83 -4.46 -9.41 4.45
C GLY A 83 -3.08 -8.80 4.16
N MET A 84 -2.21 -9.50 3.42
CA MET A 84 -0.95 -8.95 2.94
C MET A 84 -1.22 -7.92 1.83
N VAL A 85 -0.38 -6.88 1.78
CA VAL A 85 -0.52 -5.74 0.86
C VAL A 85 0.62 -5.73 -0.14
N TYR A 86 0.26 -5.59 -1.42
CA TYR A 86 1.18 -5.50 -2.55
C TYR A 86 0.90 -4.25 -3.38
N PHE A 87 1.96 -3.64 -3.91
CA PHE A 87 1.90 -2.46 -4.77
C PHE A 87 2.21 -2.87 -6.21
N ALA A 88 1.17 -3.21 -6.97
CA ALA A 88 1.29 -3.73 -8.33
C ALA A 88 1.27 -2.59 -9.35
N THR A 89 2.41 -2.32 -9.99
CA THR A 89 2.56 -1.37 -11.09
C THR A 89 2.16 -2.04 -12.40
N ILE A 90 0.96 -1.72 -12.85
CA ILE A 90 0.32 -2.20 -14.08
C ILE A 90 0.47 -1.10 -15.14
N SER A 91 1.20 -1.38 -16.21
CA SER A 91 1.37 -0.43 -17.31
C SER A 91 1.40 -1.14 -18.66
N ILE A 92 1.00 -0.43 -19.71
CA ILE A 92 0.99 -0.97 -21.09
C ILE A 92 2.36 -1.56 -21.50
N PRO A 93 3.52 -0.91 -21.24
CA PRO A 93 4.83 -1.49 -21.61
C PRO A 93 5.35 -2.60 -20.69
N ASN A 94 4.74 -2.83 -19.51
CA ASN A 94 5.16 -3.91 -18.61
C ASN A 94 4.47 -5.25 -18.91
N LEU A 95 3.27 -5.22 -19.51
CA LEU A 95 2.46 -6.41 -19.76
C LEU A 95 2.93 -7.19 -21.00
N ASP A 96 2.99 -8.52 -20.88
CA ASP A 96 3.38 -9.43 -21.97
C ASP A 96 2.34 -9.43 -23.12
N ASP A 97 1.07 -9.19 -22.81
CA ASP A 97 0.02 -8.85 -23.78
C ASP A 97 -0.67 -7.53 -23.39
N ALA A 98 -0.40 -6.47 -24.15
CA ALA A 98 -1.00 -5.15 -23.97
C ALA A 98 -2.55 -5.16 -24.01
N LYS A 99 -3.21 -6.20 -24.55
CA LYS A 99 -4.68 -6.35 -24.51
C LYS A 99 -5.22 -6.66 -23.11
N GLN A 100 -4.38 -7.15 -22.20
CA GLN A 100 -4.75 -7.34 -20.80
C GLN A 100 -4.89 -5.99 -20.07
N TYR A 101 -4.29 -4.92 -20.60
CA TYR A 101 -4.38 -3.59 -20.00
C TYR A 101 -5.82 -3.09 -19.96
N ARG A 102 -6.29 -2.82 -18.74
CA ARG A 102 -7.59 -2.22 -18.46
C ARG A 102 -7.47 -1.29 -17.26
N ALA A 103 -8.39 -0.34 -17.13
CA ALA A 103 -8.57 0.39 -15.90
C ALA A 103 -9.31 -0.49 -14.88
N VAL A 104 -8.66 -0.81 -13.76
CA VAL A 104 -9.30 -1.40 -12.57
C VAL A 104 -9.84 -0.28 -11.66
N LYS A 105 -10.66 -0.65 -10.68
CA LYS A 105 -11.30 0.23 -9.71
C LYS A 105 -11.06 -0.28 -8.30
N VAL A 106 -11.13 0.63 -7.32
CA VAL A 106 -11.16 0.24 -5.90
C VAL A 106 -12.37 -0.66 -5.66
N GLY A 107 -12.14 -1.80 -5.02
CA GLY A 107 -13.13 -2.87 -4.82
C GLY A 107 -13.12 -3.98 -5.88
N ASP A 108 -12.43 -3.81 -7.02
CA ASP A 108 -12.25 -4.91 -7.98
C ASP A 108 -11.36 -6.00 -7.36
N ASN A 109 -11.75 -7.27 -7.51
CA ASN A 109 -10.88 -8.41 -7.19
C ASN A 109 -10.15 -8.88 -8.45
N ILE A 110 -8.83 -8.70 -8.49
CA ILE A 110 -8.00 -8.95 -9.68
C ILE A 110 -6.90 -9.98 -9.38
N THR A 111 -6.33 -10.57 -10.43
CA THR A 111 -5.09 -11.36 -10.33
C THR A 111 -3.98 -10.70 -11.14
N VAL A 112 -2.85 -10.45 -10.51
CA VAL A 112 -1.63 -9.95 -11.16
C VAL A 112 -0.51 -10.98 -11.05
N THR A 113 0.28 -11.11 -12.11
CA THR A 113 1.57 -11.85 -12.06
C THR A 113 2.68 -10.90 -12.48
N GLY A 114 3.83 -10.97 -11.82
CA GLY A 114 4.97 -10.13 -12.15
C GLY A 114 6.18 -10.35 -11.26
N GLU A 115 7.25 -9.61 -11.56
CA GLU A 115 8.45 -9.57 -10.73
C GLU A 115 8.16 -8.85 -9.41
N GLU A 116 8.50 -9.49 -8.30
CA GLU A 116 8.40 -8.95 -6.94
C GLU A 116 9.77 -8.49 -6.43
N TRP A 117 9.78 -7.33 -5.76
CA TRP A 117 10.87 -6.90 -4.90
C TRP A 117 10.32 -6.16 -3.68
N GLU A 118 11.16 -5.95 -2.66
CA GLU A 118 10.81 -5.10 -1.53
C GLU A 118 11.50 -3.74 -1.65
N MET A 119 10.73 -2.66 -1.41
CA MET A 119 11.23 -1.29 -1.44
C MET A 119 10.57 -0.52 -0.31
N GLU A 120 11.36 0.08 0.59
CA GLU A 120 10.87 0.77 1.80
C GLU A 120 9.97 -0.11 2.69
N GLY A 121 10.23 -1.43 2.77
CA GLY A 121 9.39 -2.39 3.50
C GLY A 121 8.04 -2.68 2.84
N LYS A 122 7.82 -2.24 1.59
CA LYS A 122 6.60 -2.49 0.80
C LYS A 122 6.90 -3.51 -0.29
N LYS A 123 6.03 -4.51 -0.43
CA LYS A 123 6.11 -5.52 -1.50
C LYS A 123 5.60 -4.92 -2.81
N GLN A 124 6.52 -4.71 -3.74
CA GLN A 124 6.25 -4.16 -5.06
C GLN A 124 6.07 -5.30 -6.06
N ILE A 125 5.23 -5.10 -7.07
CA ILE A 125 5.11 -6.01 -8.21
C ILE A 125 5.14 -5.21 -9.51
N LYS A 126 6.02 -5.56 -10.45
CA LYS A 126 6.00 -5.08 -11.84
C LYS A 126 5.19 -6.08 -12.65
N ALA A 127 3.91 -5.78 -12.87
CA ALA A 127 2.97 -6.73 -13.44
C ALA A 127 3.27 -6.99 -14.93
N THR A 128 3.52 -8.26 -15.27
CA THR A 128 3.64 -8.75 -16.66
C THR A 128 2.35 -9.42 -17.13
N GLU A 129 1.50 -9.88 -16.21
CA GLU A 129 0.12 -10.28 -16.51
C GLU A 129 -0.92 -9.58 -15.61
N LEU A 130 -2.10 -9.30 -16.18
CA LEU A 130 -3.29 -8.86 -15.49
C LEU A 130 -4.51 -9.70 -15.93
N LYS A 131 -5.18 -10.33 -14.96
CA LYS A 131 -6.38 -11.16 -15.13
C LYS A 131 -7.53 -10.59 -14.33
#